data_AF-A0A8H4KU68-F1
#
_entry.id   AF-A0A8H4KU68-F1
#
_cell.length_a   1.000
_cell.length_b   1.000
_cell.length_c   1.000
_cell.angle_alpha   90.00
_cell.angle_beta   90.00
_cell.angle_gamma   90.00
#
_symmetry.space_group_name_H-M   'P 1'
#
loop_
_entity.id
_entity.type
_entity.pdbx_description
1 polymer ?
#
loop_
_entity_poly.entity_id
_entity_poly.type
_entity_poly.pdbx_seq_one_letter_code
_entity_poly.pdbx_strand_id
1 'polypeptide(L)'
;MGSSRDASEGHNDPITIAEVKAIAERKLSKAAWKYYEDGADDQVTSKRNYDVYKDLVLRPRVLRNVTHIDTSTTIFNSRYEIPIAIAPSAYQKLASPGGEIDMALASAALGTNLTLSSNATTSLEDVATALKLSETNADGSPRAWFQLYFVKNRDATKALIQRAEKAGYEALVLTVDTPVMGNRVHERHDSLKLPPGIQMANKTSRKAGGVSKGRLLLNAPTASAARQVIAEHGDALTDSGLTWDEAISWLRSQTKMKIVLKGIMTAEDALKAIEAQVDGIVVSNHGGRQLDGVPATLEVLPEISDAVQRRIPIIFDGGIGRSSDVFKALALGTDLCLIGRSALWGLAYDGQNGVEAVLHILERELSRTMALAGAATVKDISRSMLGPTPAILSTSVTETETKGTKTTFATLSTADTVSTSTEAATSTADATTTTTEAMITTTKAATSTDATTTAIPTTTAVVEPPHTASCSELSSPYAINGDYYTLYCSSSAGYFPLAYFTTGSFQQCVDSRATRADCGGVMFQQDVGTCNLFTSANAIYSGDNGYDVAKMNY
;
A
#
# COMPACT_ATOMS: atom_id res chain seq x y z
N MET A 1 -39.20 13.38 10.70
CA MET A 1 -40.21 12.57 9.97
C MET A 1 -39.49 11.88 8.84
N GLY A 2 -39.52 10.55 8.75
CA GLY A 2 -38.88 9.84 7.66
C GLY A 2 -39.73 9.90 6.39
N SER A 3 -39.14 10.30 5.27
CA SER A 3 -39.74 10.06 3.96
C SER A 3 -39.48 8.60 3.59
N SER A 4 -40.54 7.80 3.46
CA SER A 4 -40.46 6.50 2.80
C SER A 4 -40.18 6.74 1.32
N ARG A 5 -38.94 6.50 0.86
CA ARG A 5 -38.62 6.49 -0.57
C ARG A 5 -39.47 5.40 -1.22
N ASP A 6 -40.23 5.76 -2.25
CA ASP A 6 -41.11 4.83 -2.95
C ASP A 6 -40.25 3.82 -3.75
N ALA A 7 -40.57 2.53 -3.64
CA ALA A 7 -39.83 1.46 -4.30
C ALA A 7 -40.16 1.29 -5.80
N SER A 8 -41.08 2.11 -6.33
CA SER A 8 -41.53 2.04 -7.72
C SER A 8 -40.72 2.91 -8.71
N GLU A 9 -39.92 3.88 -8.24
CA GLU A 9 -38.93 4.56 -9.07
C GLU A 9 -37.58 3.82 -9.04
N GLY A 10 -36.96 3.65 -10.22
CA GLY A 10 -35.68 2.95 -10.34
C GLY A 10 -34.57 3.62 -9.51
N HIS A 11 -33.74 2.82 -8.83
CA HIS A 11 -32.68 3.30 -7.94
C HIS A 11 -31.75 4.31 -8.65
N ASN A 12 -31.92 5.58 -8.29
CA ASN A 12 -31.02 6.69 -8.65
C ASN A 12 -29.89 6.89 -7.64
N ASP A 13 -29.86 6.12 -6.54
CA ASP A 13 -28.74 6.11 -5.59
C ASP A 13 -27.49 5.47 -6.25
N PRO A 14 -26.29 6.05 -6.07
CA PRO A 14 -25.07 5.58 -6.71
C PRO A 14 -24.64 4.20 -6.19
N ILE A 15 -24.22 3.33 -7.11
CA ILE A 15 -23.79 1.95 -6.83
C ILE A 15 -22.27 1.77 -6.84
N THR A 16 -21.50 2.73 -7.37
CA THR A 16 -20.03 2.75 -7.28
C THR A 16 -19.46 4.04 -6.71
N ILE A 17 -18.27 3.96 -6.10
CA ILE A 17 -17.52 5.12 -5.60
C ILE A 17 -17.21 6.14 -6.70
N ALA A 18 -17.13 5.72 -7.97
CA ALA A 18 -16.95 6.61 -9.11
C ALA A 18 -18.19 7.48 -9.38
N GLU A 19 -19.39 6.94 -9.23
CA GLU A 19 -20.64 7.71 -9.31
C GLU A 19 -20.77 8.67 -8.13
N VAL A 20 -20.48 8.20 -6.90
CA VAL A 20 -20.45 9.07 -5.70
C VAL A 20 -19.48 10.24 -5.92
N LYS A 21 -18.27 9.98 -6.42
CA LYS A 21 -17.27 11.01 -6.77
C LYS A 21 -17.82 12.00 -7.80
N ALA A 22 -18.45 11.52 -8.87
CA ALA A 22 -19.01 12.38 -9.91
C ALA A 22 -20.18 13.25 -9.40
N ILE A 23 -20.98 12.77 -8.44
CA ILE A 23 -22.02 13.59 -7.78
C ILE A 23 -21.38 14.62 -6.84
N ALA A 24 -20.36 14.22 -6.07
CA ALA A 24 -19.60 15.12 -5.19
C ALA A 24 -18.95 16.28 -5.97
N GLU A 25 -18.33 16.01 -7.14
CA GLU A 25 -17.78 17.04 -8.03
C GLU A 25 -18.81 18.10 -8.44
N ARG A 26 -20.06 17.69 -8.68
CA ARG A 26 -21.16 18.60 -9.05
C ARG A 26 -21.78 19.35 -7.87
N LYS A 27 -21.67 18.81 -6.64
CA LYS A 27 -22.19 19.45 -5.41
C LYS A 27 -21.17 20.37 -4.73
N LEU A 28 -19.89 20.05 -4.79
CA LEU A 28 -18.82 20.79 -4.11
C LEU A 28 -18.52 22.13 -4.80
N SER A 29 -18.18 23.15 -4.01
CA SER A 29 -17.60 24.38 -4.57
C SER A 29 -16.26 24.07 -5.23
N LYS A 30 -15.92 24.75 -6.34
CA LYS A 30 -14.66 24.56 -7.08
C LYS A 30 -13.40 24.63 -6.19
N ALA A 31 -13.43 25.45 -5.14
CA ALA A 31 -12.34 25.56 -4.16
C ALA A 31 -12.27 24.37 -3.20
N ALA A 32 -13.41 23.84 -2.74
CA ALA A 32 -13.47 22.64 -1.91
C ALA A 32 -13.09 21.38 -2.71
N TRP A 33 -13.58 21.27 -3.95
CA TRP A 33 -13.25 20.16 -4.86
C TRP A 33 -11.75 20.04 -5.09
N LYS A 34 -11.11 21.08 -5.63
CA LYS A 34 -9.65 21.13 -5.82
C LYS A 34 -8.89 20.88 -4.52
N TYR A 35 -9.32 21.47 -3.40
CA TYR A 35 -8.65 21.27 -2.11
C TYR A 35 -8.65 19.80 -1.66
N TYR A 36 -9.69 19.02 -1.95
CA TYR A 36 -9.75 17.59 -1.61
C TYR A 36 -9.11 16.68 -2.66
N GLU A 37 -9.36 16.93 -3.94
CA GLU A 37 -8.87 16.09 -5.04
C GLU A 37 -7.38 16.25 -5.27
N ASP A 38 -6.87 17.46 -5.50
CA ASP A 38 -5.51 17.66 -6.01
C ASP A 38 -4.39 17.11 -5.10
N GLY A 39 -3.33 16.63 -5.73
CA GLY A 39 -2.05 16.25 -5.12
C GLY A 39 -1.09 17.43 -4.85
N ALA A 40 0.16 17.09 -4.57
CA ALA A 40 1.30 18.02 -4.63
C ALA A 40 1.90 18.03 -6.04
N ASP A 41 2.53 19.16 -6.41
CA ASP A 41 3.33 19.34 -7.64
C ASP A 41 2.61 18.84 -8.92
N ASP A 42 3.23 17.95 -9.69
CA ASP A 42 2.67 17.39 -10.93
C ASP A 42 1.65 16.25 -10.69
N GLN A 43 1.40 15.92 -9.42
CA GLN A 43 0.43 14.95 -8.91
C GLN A 43 0.72 13.50 -9.35
N VAL A 44 1.96 13.19 -9.67
CA VAL A 44 2.43 11.89 -10.17
C VAL A 44 2.14 10.77 -9.16
N THR A 45 2.48 10.97 -7.89
CA THR A 45 2.19 10.03 -6.79
C THR A 45 0.69 9.95 -6.53
N SER A 46 -0.04 11.07 -6.62
CA SER A 46 -1.50 11.05 -6.42
C SER A 46 -2.21 10.20 -7.48
N LYS A 47 -1.72 10.25 -8.73
CA LYS A 47 -2.16 9.37 -9.83
C LYS A 47 -1.68 7.92 -9.65
N ARG A 48 -0.39 7.69 -9.32
CA ARG A 48 0.18 6.35 -9.10
C ARG A 48 -0.56 5.58 -8.02
N ASN A 49 -0.99 6.24 -6.94
CA ASN A 49 -1.84 5.66 -5.90
C ASN A 49 -3.12 5.01 -6.44
N TYR A 50 -3.77 5.58 -7.46
CA TYR A 50 -4.96 4.98 -8.09
C TYR A 50 -4.62 3.93 -9.15
N ASP A 51 -3.50 4.09 -9.85
CA ASP A 51 -3.14 3.20 -10.96
C ASP A 51 -2.46 1.90 -10.50
N VAL A 52 -1.68 1.90 -9.41
CA VAL A 52 -0.93 0.73 -8.92
C VAL A 52 -1.80 -0.51 -8.68
N TYR A 53 -3.05 -0.33 -8.28
CA TYR A 53 -3.99 -1.46 -8.10
C TYR A 53 -4.25 -2.24 -9.39
N LYS A 54 -4.01 -1.66 -10.56
CA LYS A 54 -4.16 -2.31 -11.87
C LYS A 54 -3.01 -3.25 -12.19
N ASP A 55 -1.87 -3.12 -11.51
CA ASP A 55 -0.67 -3.91 -11.75
C ASP A 55 -0.72 -5.28 -11.03
N LEU A 56 -1.65 -5.45 -10.08
CA LEU A 56 -1.92 -6.69 -9.36
C LEU A 56 -3.27 -7.31 -9.77
N VAL A 57 -3.26 -8.58 -10.16
CA VAL A 57 -4.48 -9.39 -10.39
C VAL A 57 -4.81 -10.26 -9.19
N LEU A 58 -6.10 -10.54 -9.01
CA LEU A 58 -6.59 -11.52 -8.05
C LEU A 58 -6.52 -12.93 -8.66
N ARG A 59 -6.26 -13.95 -7.84
CA ARG A 59 -6.18 -15.37 -8.23
C ARG A 59 -7.26 -16.19 -7.54
N PRO A 60 -8.44 -16.39 -8.17
CA PRO A 60 -9.53 -17.17 -7.60
C PRO A 60 -9.13 -18.58 -7.14
N ARG A 61 -9.65 -19.02 -5.99
CA ARG A 61 -9.55 -20.39 -5.48
C ARG A 61 -10.91 -21.07 -5.53
N VAL A 62 -11.14 -21.82 -6.61
CA VAL A 62 -12.37 -22.61 -6.81
C VAL A 62 -12.54 -23.71 -5.75
N LEU A 63 -13.79 -24.16 -5.56
CA LEU A 63 -14.19 -25.25 -4.66
C LEU A 63 -13.80 -25.03 -3.17
N ARG A 64 -13.68 -23.77 -2.74
CA ARG A 64 -13.63 -23.37 -1.34
C ARG A 64 -15.05 -23.20 -0.78
N ASN A 65 -15.27 -23.56 0.49
CA ASN A 65 -16.52 -23.24 1.16
C ASN A 65 -16.54 -21.74 1.52
N VAL A 66 -17.43 -21.00 0.87
CA VAL A 66 -17.66 -19.55 1.05
C VAL A 66 -19.11 -19.24 1.39
N THR A 67 -19.83 -20.20 1.99
CA THR A 67 -21.26 -20.09 2.36
C THR A 67 -21.51 -18.99 3.41
N HIS A 68 -20.51 -18.71 4.23
CA HIS A 68 -20.49 -17.60 5.16
C HIS A 68 -19.19 -16.82 4.95
N ILE A 69 -19.32 -15.51 4.75
CA ILE A 69 -18.19 -14.58 4.64
C ILE A 69 -18.15 -13.72 5.91
N ASP A 70 -17.00 -13.68 6.56
CA ASP A 70 -16.71 -12.80 7.70
C ASP A 70 -15.68 -11.75 7.28
N THR A 71 -16.16 -10.52 7.06
CA THR A 71 -15.32 -9.34 6.77
C THR A 71 -14.65 -8.76 8.01
N SER A 72 -14.92 -9.27 9.21
CA SER A 72 -14.46 -8.61 10.43
C SER A 72 -12.97 -8.75 10.70
N THR A 73 -12.42 -7.73 11.37
CA THR A 73 -11.03 -7.67 11.83
C THR A 73 -10.98 -7.20 13.29
N THR A 74 -9.78 -7.10 13.87
CA THR A 74 -9.60 -6.68 15.27
C THR A 74 -8.39 -5.79 15.41
N ILE A 75 -8.59 -4.56 15.86
CA ILE A 75 -7.52 -3.55 16.07
C ILE A 75 -7.67 -3.03 17.51
N PHE A 76 -6.56 -2.97 18.25
CA PHE A 76 -6.51 -2.59 19.68
C PHE A 76 -7.51 -3.31 20.61
N ASN A 77 -7.93 -4.52 20.21
CA ASN A 77 -8.93 -5.40 20.85
C ASN A 77 -10.41 -5.04 20.58
N SER A 78 -10.72 -3.95 19.87
CA SER A 78 -12.06 -3.73 19.33
C SER A 78 -12.29 -4.55 18.05
N ARG A 79 -13.48 -5.14 17.90
CA ARG A 79 -13.91 -5.80 16.66
C ARG A 79 -14.44 -4.77 15.68
N TYR A 80 -13.94 -4.80 14.45
CA TYR A 80 -14.42 -3.98 13.34
C TYR A 80 -15.18 -4.89 12.37
N GLU A 81 -16.41 -4.56 11.99
CA GLU A 81 -17.24 -5.42 11.11
C GLU A 81 -16.71 -5.51 9.67
N ILE A 82 -15.99 -4.46 9.24
CA ILE A 82 -15.26 -4.37 7.97
C ILE A 82 -13.84 -3.85 8.22
N PRO A 83 -12.83 -4.23 7.41
CA PRO A 83 -11.45 -3.81 7.60
C PRO A 83 -11.19 -2.44 6.93
N ILE A 84 -12.16 -1.52 7.09
CA ILE A 84 -12.22 -0.23 6.40
C ILE A 84 -12.70 0.82 7.40
N ALA A 85 -11.91 1.87 7.62
CA ALA A 85 -12.20 2.98 8.52
C ALA A 85 -11.99 4.34 7.83
N ILE A 86 -12.35 5.44 8.49
CA ILE A 86 -12.30 6.79 7.88
C ILE A 86 -10.99 7.52 8.22
N ALA A 87 -10.26 7.93 7.19
CA ALA A 87 -8.96 8.59 7.28
C ALA A 87 -9.06 10.06 7.76
N PRO A 88 -8.04 10.59 8.47
CA PRO A 88 -8.08 11.94 9.02
C PRO A 88 -8.04 13.03 7.94
N SER A 89 -9.23 13.52 7.61
CA SER A 89 -9.46 14.58 6.62
C SER A 89 -9.83 15.88 7.31
N ALA A 90 -9.28 17.01 6.84
CA ALA A 90 -9.51 18.33 7.44
C ALA A 90 -10.66 19.10 6.78
N TYR A 91 -11.30 20.00 7.54
CA TYR A 91 -12.33 20.94 7.09
C TYR A 91 -13.58 20.26 6.49
N GLN A 92 -14.12 19.22 7.12
CA GLN A 92 -15.16 18.39 6.51
C GLN A 92 -16.50 19.14 6.31
N LYS A 93 -16.71 20.26 7.01
CA LYS A 93 -17.85 21.16 6.76
C LYS A 93 -17.82 21.95 5.43
N LEU A 94 -16.79 21.73 4.60
CA LEU A 94 -16.79 22.18 3.20
C LEU A 94 -17.52 21.17 2.26
N ALA A 95 -17.87 19.97 2.76
CA ALA A 95 -18.57 18.92 2.01
C ALA A 95 -20.05 18.79 2.40
N SER A 96 -20.38 18.73 3.70
CA SER A 96 -21.76 18.80 4.22
C SER A 96 -21.85 19.77 5.41
N PRO A 97 -23.03 20.27 5.81
CA PRO A 97 -23.18 21.07 7.03
C PRO A 97 -22.81 20.33 8.33
N GLY A 98 -23.03 19.02 8.40
CA GLY A 98 -22.71 18.19 9.57
C GLY A 98 -21.22 17.84 9.67
N GLY A 99 -20.56 17.64 8.53
CA GLY A 99 -19.11 17.50 8.42
C GLY A 99 -18.56 16.32 9.21
N GLU A 100 -17.75 16.61 10.23
CA GLU A 100 -17.13 15.58 11.07
C GLU A 100 -18.14 14.77 11.91
N ILE A 101 -19.35 15.29 12.20
CA ILE A 101 -20.39 14.54 12.94
C ILE A 101 -20.99 13.45 12.05
N ASP A 102 -21.35 13.79 10.80
CA ASP A 102 -21.91 12.85 9.82
C ASP A 102 -20.98 11.65 9.61
N MET A 103 -19.68 11.92 9.44
CA MET A 103 -18.64 10.90 9.28
C MET A 103 -18.45 10.04 10.53
N ALA A 104 -18.53 10.64 11.72
CA ALA A 104 -18.43 9.92 12.98
C ALA A 104 -19.59 8.93 13.14
N LEU A 105 -20.83 9.42 12.99
CA LEU A 105 -22.04 8.61 13.13
C LEU A 105 -22.10 7.50 12.07
N ALA A 106 -21.74 7.78 10.82
CA ALA A 106 -21.65 6.77 9.76
C ALA A 106 -20.61 5.66 10.07
N SER A 107 -19.47 6.01 10.66
CA SER A 107 -18.47 5.00 11.05
C SER A 107 -18.99 4.08 12.17
N ALA A 108 -19.65 4.65 13.18
CA ALA A 108 -20.23 3.90 14.29
C ALA A 108 -21.41 3.02 13.86
N ALA A 109 -22.27 3.51 12.96
CA ALA A 109 -23.42 2.79 12.42
C ALA A 109 -23.03 1.48 11.71
N LEU A 110 -21.83 1.43 11.10
CA LEU A 110 -21.30 0.27 10.37
C LEU A 110 -20.16 -0.45 11.14
N GLY A 111 -20.07 -0.25 12.46
CA GLY A 111 -19.13 -1.00 13.31
C GLY A 111 -17.66 -0.81 12.91
N THR A 112 -17.27 0.42 12.58
CA THR A 112 -15.90 0.84 12.28
C THR A 112 -15.61 2.20 12.94
N ASN A 113 -14.45 2.81 12.71
CA ASN A 113 -14.08 4.09 13.34
C ASN A 113 -13.74 5.24 12.38
N LEU A 114 -13.69 6.43 12.97
CA LEU A 114 -13.18 7.66 12.38
C LEU A 114 -11.87 8.04 13.08
N THR A 115 -10.85 8.41 12.30
CA THR A 115 -9.74 9.22 12.81
C THR A 115 -10.06 10.71 12.61
N LEU A 116 -10.37 11.45 13.68
CA LEU A 116 -10.68 12.88 13.61
C LEU A 116 -9.40 13.71 13.42
N SER A 117 -9.39 14.68 12.51
CA SER A 117 -8.23 15.59 12.35
C SER A 117 -8.18 16.71 13.40
N SER A 118 -6.99 17.02 13.89
CA SER A 118 -6.69 18.25 14.64
C SER A 118 -6.93 19.56 13.85
N ASN A 119 -7.21 19.47 12.55
CA ASN A 119 -7.68 20.57 11.68
C ASN A 119 -9.18 20.47 11.35
N ALA A 120 -9.98 19.75 12.14
CA ALA A 120 -11.44 19.64 11.97
C ALA A 120 -12.21 20.98 12.09
N THR A 121 -13.37 21.03 11.45
CA THR A 121 -14.40 22.09 11.52
C THR A 121 -15.48 21.84 12.58
N THR A 122 -15.23 20.90 13.47
CA THR A 122 -16.06 20.50 14.61
C THR A 122 -15.11 20.18 15.77
N SER A 123 -15.47 20.48 17.01
CA SER A 123 -14.55 20.22 18.12
C SER A 123 -14.42 18.72 18.38
N LEU A 124 -13.30 18.30 18.96
CA LEU A 124 -13.12 16.89 19.35
C LEU A 124 -14.12 16.49 20.44
N GLU A 125 -14.58 17.45 21.25
CA GLU A 125 -15.60 17.25 22.30
C GLU A 125 -17.00 17.05 21.72
N ASP A 126 -17.39 17.79 20.67
CA ASP A 126 -18.69 17.58 19.99
C ASP A 126 -18.74 16.20 19.33
N VAL A 127 -17.67 15.82 18.62
CA VAL A 127 -17.54 14.50 17.97
C VAL A 127 -17.51 13.37 19.01
N ALA A 128 -16.78 13.56 20.11
CA ALA A 128 -16.78 12.62 21.23
C ALA A 128 -18.15 12.48 21.90
N THR A 129 -18.93 13.57 21.97
CA THR A 129 -20.29 13.56 22.53
C THR A 129 -21.26 12.82 21.60
N ALA A 130 -21.19 13.06 20.29
CA ALA A 130 -21.99 12.33 19.30
C ALA A 130 -21.69 10.83 19.28
N LEU A 131 -20.42 10.46 19.50
CA LEU A 131 -19.95 9.07 19.64
C LEU A 131 -19.98 8.53 21.08
N LYS A 132 -20.50 9.29 22.05
CA LYS A 132 -20.56 8.91 23.48
C LYS A 132 -19.24 8.42 24.10
N LEU A 133 -18.09 8.92 23.64
CA LEU A 133 -16.77 8.42 24.07
C LEU A 133 -16.47 8.63 25.57
N SER A 134 -17.25 9.42 26.30
CA SER A 134 -17.19 9.49 27.77
C SER A 134 -17.78 8.25 28.47
N GLU A 135 -18.55 7.41 27.78
CA GLU A 135 -19.15 6.19 28.31
C GLU A 135 -18.15 5.00 28.29
N THR A 136 -18.44 3.97 29.07
CA THR A 136 -17.60 2.76 29.12
C THR A 136 -17.76 1.94 27.85
N ASN A 137 -16.65 1.59 27.19
CA ASN A 137 -16.65 0.67 26.04
C ASN A 137 -16.89 -0.77 26.50
N ALA A 138 -18.13 -1.07 26.88
CA ALA A 138 -18.56 -2.36 27.42
C ALA A 138 -19.01 -3.35 26.33
N ASP A 139 -19.28 -2.87 25.12
CA ASP A 139 -19.60 -3.69 23.94
C ASP A 139 -18.36 -4.08 23.12
N GLY A 140 -17.21 -3.43 23.35
CA GLY A 140 -15.97 -3.68 22.60
C GLY A 140 -15.97 -3.03 21.21
N SER A 141 -16.83 -2.04 20.98
CA SER A 141 -16.95 -1.32 19.71
C SER A 141 -15.66 -0.56 19.34
N PRO A 142 -15.43 -0.29 18.04
CA PRO A 142 -14.33 0.57 17.59
C PRO A 142 -14.47 2.00 18.10
N ARG A 143 -13.44 2.51 18.77
CA ARG A 143 -13.41 3.89 19.27
C ARG A 143 -12.75 4.82 18.25
N ALA A 144 -13.19 6.08 18.21
CA ALA A 144 -12.56 7.08 17.36
C ALA A 144 -11.11 7.38 17.80
N TRP A 145 -10.28 7.71 16.83
CA TRP A 145 -8.89 8.10 17.00
C TRP A 145 -8.72 9.60 16.73
N PHE A 146 -7.68 10.23 17.27
CA PHE A 146 -7.41 11.66 17.11
C PHE A 146 -6.06 11.89 16.40
N GLN A 147 -6.11 12.48 15.21
CA GLN A 147 -4.92 12.80 14.42
C GLN A 147 -4.30 14.13 14.84
N LEU A 148 -3.02 14.08 15.21
CA LEU A 148 -2.23 15.22 15.68
C LEU A 148 -1.25 15.70 14.61
N TYR A 149 -1.37 16.98 14.25
CA TYR A 149 -0.23 17.75 13.75
C TYR A 149 0.49 18.37 14.96
N PHE A 150 1.71 17.92 15.19
CA PHE A 150 2.57 18.41 16.26
C PHE A 150 3.09 19.80 15.89
N VAL A 151 2.79 20.83 16.69
CA VAL A 151 3.24 22.22 16.44
C VAL A 151 4.37 22.62 17.40
N LYS A 152 5.20 23.58 16.97
CA LYS A 152 6.37 24.04 17.75
C LYS A 152 6.03 24.49 19.16
N ASN A 153 4.85 25.07 19.36
CA ASN A 153 4.33 25.32 20.69
C ASN A 153 3.93 23.98 21.37
N ARG A 154 4.85 23.46 22.19
CA ARG A 154 4.72 22.18 22.91
C ARG A 154 3.51 22.15 23.85
N ASP A 155 3.19 23.27 24.51
CA ASP A 155 2.03 23.37 25.40
C ASP A 155 0.69 23.36 24.65
N ALA A 156 0.61 23.98 23.46
CA ALA A 156 -0.57 23.89 22.60
C ALA A 156 -0.79 22.45 22.09
N THR A 157 0.29 21.75 21.73
CA THR A 157 0.27 20.33 21.37
C THR A 157 -0.20 19.48 22.56
N LYS A 158 0.36 19.69 23.76
CA LYS A 158 0.01 19.01 25.00
C LYS A 158 -1.46 19.22 25.41
N ALA A 159 -1.94 20.46 25.39
CA ALA A 159 -3.32 20.79 25.75
C ALA A 159 -4.34 20.11 24.81
N LEU A 160 -3.99 19.94 23.52
CA LEU A 160 -4.82 19.22 22.56
C LEU A 160 -4.83 17.70 22.81
N ILE A 161 -3.68 17.11 23.16
CA ILE A 161 -3.57 15.71 23.58
C ILE A 161 -4.43 15.44 24.83
N GLN A 162 -4.31 16.28 25.85
CA GLN A 162 -5.06 16.15 27.11
C GLN A 162 -6.58 16.29 26.89
N ARG A 163 -7.01 17.13 25.95
CA ARG A 163 -8.42 17.22 25.53
C ARG A 163 -8.89 15.92 24.87
N ALA A 164 -8.10 15.35 23.96
CA ALA A 164 -8.43 14.08 23.30
C ALA A 164 -8.51 12.89 24.28
N GLU A 165 -7.56 12.75 25.20
CA GLU A 165 -7.58 11.69 26.22
C GLU A 165 -8.78 11.86 27.16
N LYS A 166 -9.05 13.08 27.64
CA LYS A 166 -10.21 13.37 28.49
C LYS A 166 -11.54 13.11 27.77
N ALA A 167 -11.60 13.34 26.46
CA ALA A 167 -12.77 13.08 25.64
C ALA A 167 -12.94 11.60 25.24
N GLY A 168 -11.99 10.72 25.61
CA GLY A 168 -12.11 9.28 25.36
C GLY A 168 -11.73 8.84 23.94
N TYR A 169 -10.85 9.57 23.24
CA TYR A 169 -10.24 9.03 22.03
C TYR A 169 -9.29 7.87 22.41
N GLU A 170 -9.28 6.80 21.62
CA GLU A 170 -8.48 5.59 21.93
C GLU A 170 -7.02 5.75 21.53
N ALA A 171 -6.78 6.31 20.34
CA ALA A 171 -5.45 6.46 19.77
C ALA A 171 -5.15 7.91 19.36
N LEU A 172 -3.91 8.31 19.58
CA LEU A 172 -3.29 9.52 19.08
C LEU A 172 -2.48 9.18 17.82
N VAL A 173 -2.97 9.62 16.66
CA VAL A 173 -2.33 9.37 15.36
C VAL A 173 -1.41 10.56 15.03
N LEU A 174 -0.12 10.46 15.37
CA LEU A 174 0.88 11.46 14.98
C LEU A 174 1.10 11.40 13.48
N THR A 175 0.94 12.53 12.78
CA THR A 175 1.24 12.64 11.35
C THR A 175 2.66 13.17 11.15
N VAL A 176 3.55 12.32 10.63
CA VAL A 176 4.99 12.63 10.46
C VAL A 176 5.37 13.02 9.02
N ASP A 177 4.51 12.75 8.03
CA ASP A 177 4.71 13.10 6.60
C ASP A 177 4.61 14.61 6.26
N THR A 178 4.35 15.46 7.26
CA THR A 178 4.04 16.89 7.08
C THR A 178 4.91 17.85 7.92
N PRO A 179 6.26 17.71 7.98
CA PRO A 179 7.13 18.70 8.62
C PRO A 179 7.09 20.05 7.88
N VAL A 180 6.82 20.02 6.57
CA VAL A 180 6.43 21.14 5.72
C VAL A 180 5.18 20.77 4.91
N MET A 181 4.49 21.75 4.34
CA MET A 181 3.29 21.52 3.52
C MET A 181 3.68 21.19 2.08
N GLY A 182 3.13 20.11 1.52
CA GLY A 182 3.33 19.74 0.12
C GLY A 182 2.85 20.80 -0.87
N ASN A 183 3.54 20.95 -1.99
CA ASN A 183 3.34 22.04 -2.94
C ASN A 183 2.12 21.82 -3.86
N ARG A 184 0.91 21.85 -3.29
CA ARG A 184 -0.33 21.79 -4.09
C ARG A 184 -0.45 23.06 -4.92
N VAL A 185 -0.19 22.93 -6.23
CA VAL A 185 0.12 24.06 -7.12
C VAL A 185 -1.07 25.01 -7.28
N HIS A 186 -2.29 24.48 -7.41
CA HIS A 186 -3.47 25.34 -7.58
C HIS A 186 -3.65 26.31 -6.40
N GLU A 187 -3.39 25.86 -5.17
CA GLU A 187 -3.52 26.67 -3.95
C GLU A 187 -2.44 27.77 -3.84
N ARG A 188 -1.40 27.79 -4.71
CA ARG A 188 -0.48 28.93 -4.78
C ARG A 188 -1.16 30.17 -5.38
N HIS A 189 -2.12 29.97 -6.28
CA HIS A 189 -2.98 31.03 -6.82
C HIS A 189 -4.33 31.09 -6.10
N ASP A 190 -5.06 29.97 -6.08
CA ASP A 190 -6.40 29.79 -5.51
C ASP A 190 -6.32 29.25 -4.05
N SER A 191 -5.59 29.89 -3.14
CA SER A 191 -5.44 29.39 -1.75
C SER A 191 -6.78 29.21 -1.03
N LEU A 192 -7.03 28.05 -0.42
CA LEU A 192 -8.28 27.81 0.31
C LEU A 192 -8.43 28.76 1.50
N LYS A 193 -9.53 29.53 1.48
CA LYS A 193 -10.03 30.34 2.58
C LYS A 193 -11.30 29.68 3.13
N LEU A 194 -11.39 29.49 4.44
CA LEU A 194 -12.61 28.94 5.04
C LEU A 194 -13.74 29.98 4.94
N PRO A 195 -14.95 29.60 4.48
CA PRO A 195 -16.11 30.49 4.39
C PRO A 195 -16.49 31.12 5.75
N PRO A 196 -17.24 32.23 5.76
CA PRO A 196 -17.89 32.74 6.97
C PRO A 196 -18.67 31.64 7.70
N GLY A 197 -18.55 31.59 9.03
CA GLY A 197 -19.15 30.53 9.86
C GLY A 197 -18.33 29.24 9.98
N ILE A 198 -17.33 29.01 9.11
CA ILE A 198 -16.48 27.81 9.14
C ILE A 198 -15.09 28.16 9.70
N GLN A 199 -14.67 27.46 10.75
CA GLN A 199 -13.40 27.67 11.44
C GLN A 199 -12.77 26.34 11.93
N MET A 200 -11.49 26.36 12.28
CA MET A 200 -10.81 25.18 12.85
C MET A 200 -11.17 25.05 14.33
N ALA A 201 -12.22 24.30 14.67
CA ALA A 201 -12.80 24.27 16.01
C ALA A 201 -11.83 23.81 17.10
N ASN A 202 -10.84 22.98 16.76
CA ASN A 202 -9.82 22.51 17.69
C ASN A 202 -8.64 23.48 17.92
N LYS A 203 -8.60 24.65 17.25
CA LYS A 203 -7.50 25.64 17.32
C LYS A 203 -8.03 27.05 17.60
N THR A 204 -7.65 27.60 18.75
CA THR A 204 -8.15 28.86 19.34
C THR A 204 -7.96 30.14 18.51
N SER A 205 -7.22 30.10 17.40
CA SER A 205 -6.70 31.30 16.73
C SER A 205 -7.15 31.53 15.28
N ARG A 206 -7.82 30.59 14.60
CA ARG A 206 -8.21 30.77 13.17
C ARG A 206 -9.64 31.26 12.99
N LYS A 207 -9.81 32.59 13.01
CA LYS A 207 -11.01 33.27 12.49
C LYS A 207 -11.25 32.93 11.01
N ALA A 208 -12.52 32.99 10.57
CA ALA A 208 -12.92 32.72 9.18
C ALA A 208 -12.22 33.64 8.15
N GLY A 209 -12.18 33.22 6.89
CA GLY A 209 -11.56 33.97 5.77
C GLY A 209 -10.02 33.91 5.69
N GLY A 210 -9.33 33.54 6.77
CA GLY A 210 -7.85 33.47 6.79
C GLY A 210 -7.25 32.25 6.09
N VAL A 211 -6.16 32.46 5.34
CA VAL A 211 -5.29 31.41 4.77
C VAL A 211 -4.50 30.71 5.88
N SER A 212 -4.11 29.44 5.71
CA SER A 212 -3.36 28.68 6.73
C SER A 212 -1.90 29.14 6.82
N LYS A 213 -1.27 29.01 8.01
CA LYS A 213 0.12 29.47 8.22
C LYS A 213 1.14 28.69 7.37
N GLY A 214 0.96 27.38 7.21
CA GLY A 214 1.75 26.57 6.28
C GLY A 214 1.60 27.00 4.82
N ARG A 215 0.40 27.45 4.40
CA ARG A 215 0.17 27.98 3.04
C ARG A 215 0.79 29.36 2.85
N LEU A 216 0.82 30.22 3.86
CA LEU A 216 1.57 31.48 3.81
C LEU A 216 3.08 31.25 3.63
N LEU A 217 3.64 30.23 4.31
CA LEU A 217 5.05 29.86 4.16
C LEU A 217 5.33 29.29 2.76
N LEU A 218 4.51 28.35 2.30
CA LEU A 218 4.63 27.71 0.98
C LEU A 218 4.43 28.68 -0.19
N ASN A 219 3.64 29.74 0.00
CA ASN A 219 3.42 30.78 -1.02
C ASN A 219 4.43 31.95 -0.92
N ALA A 220 5.41 31.91 0.00
CA ALA A 220 6.41 32.96 0.12
C ALA A 220 7.29 33.03 -1.15
N PRO A 221 7.46 34.20 -1.80
CA PRO A 221 8.14 34.32 -3.08
C PRO A 221 9.67 34.25 -2.98
N THR A 222 10.24 34.40 -1.78
CA THR A 222 11.69 34.32 -1.54
C THR A 222 11.99 33.65 -0.20
N ALA A 223 13.20 33.13 -0.03
CA ALA A 223 13.67 32.60 1.25
C ALA A 223 13.65 33.66 2.38
N SER A 224 13.69 34.96 2.08
CA SER A 224 13.57 36.00 3.09
C SER A 224 12.14 36.21 3.55
N ALA A 225 11.17 36.20 2.63
CA ALA A 225 9.75 36.20 2.98
C ALA A 225 9.36 34.91 3.75
N ALA A 226 9.93 33.77 3.39
CA ALA A 226 9.74 32.51 4.12
C ALA A 226 10.25 32.61 5.57
N ARG A 227 11.46 33.16 5.78
CA ARG A 227 11.99 33.44 7.13
C ARG A 227 11.10 34.40 7.92
N GLN A 228 10.54 35.43 7.29
CA GLN A 228 9.60 36.34 7.96
C GLN A 228 8.33 35.59 8.43
N VAL A 229 7.71 34.78 7.58
CA VAL A 229 6.54 33.97 7.98
C VAL A 229 6.87 32.99 9.12
N ILE A 230 8.08 32.42 9.13
CA ILE A 230 8.55 31.57 10.24
C ILE A 230 8.74 32.37 11.53
N ALA A 231 9.29 33.59 11.46
CA ALA A 231 9.47 34.46 12.62
C ALA A 231 8.13 34.96 13.19
N GLU A 232 7.17 35.29 12.34
CA GLU A 232 5.86 35.80 12.77
C GLU A 232 4.91 34.71 13.27
N HIS A 233 5.04 33.46 12.78
CA HIS A 233 4.03 32.41 12.97
C HIS A 233 4.58 31.02 13.36
N GLY A 234 5.88 30.92 13.68
CA GLY A 234 6.59 29.65 13.92
C GLY A 234 5.91 28.70 14.90
N ASP A 235 5.45 29.21 16.04
CA ASP A 235 4.72 28.49 17.09
C ASP A 235 3.48 27.72 16.60
N ALA A 236 2.86 28.20 15.52
CA ALA A 236 1.63 27.65 14.93
C ALA A 236 1.87 26.87 13.62
N LEU A 237 3.13 26.70 13.21
CA LEU A 237 3.54 25.77 12.16
C LEU A 237 3.77 24.38 12.76
N THR A 238 3.77 23.34 11.90
CA THR A 238 4.25 22.01 12.31
C THR A 238 5.69 22.13 12.80
N ASP A 239 6.06 21.34 13.80
CA ASP A 239 7.45 21.26 14.21
C ASP A 239 8.24 20.40 13.20
N SER A 240 9.15 21.05 12.49
CA SER A 240 10.05 20.42 11.52
C SER A 240 11.35 19.89 12.14
N GLY A 241 11.52 20.03 13.47
CA GLY A 241 12.68 19.57 14.22
C GLY A 241 12.49 18.23 14.94
N LEU A 242 11.36 17.55 14.73
CA LEU A 242 11.01 16.31 15.43
C LEU A 242 11.99 15.18 15.07
N THR A 243 12.55 14.54 16.09
CA THR A 243 13.36 13.31 16.00
C THR A 243 12.63 12.15 16.66
N TRP A 244 13.02 10.91 16.33
CA TRP A 244 12.45 9.69 16.90
C TRP A 244 12.54 9.68 18.44
N ASP A 245 13.75 9.85 18.96
CA ASP A 245 14.06 9.78 20.39
C ASP A 245 13.26 10.82 21.20
N GLU A 246 13.19 12.05 20.71
CA GLU A 246 12.50 13.14 21.41
C GLU A 246 10.97 13.01 21.28
N ALA A 247 10.45 12.84 20.07
CA ALA A 247 9.02 12.95 19.82
C ALA A 247 8.22 11.80 20.45
N ILE A 248 8.70 10.56 20.35
CA ILE A 248 7.98 9.40 20.88
C ILE A 248 8.06 9.35 22.41
N SER A 249 9.25 9.59 22.98
CA SER A 249 9.44 9.69 24.43
C SER A 249 8.59 10.82 25.03
N TRP A 250 8.56 11.99 24.37
CA TRP A 250 7.71 13.10 24.83
C TRP A 250 6.23 12.74 24.76
N LEU A 251 5.73 12.18 23.66
CA LEU A 251 4.32 11.79 23.53
C LEU A 251 3.90 10.74 24.57
N ARG A 252 4.72 9.71 24.81
CA ARG A 252 4.48 8.72 25.88
C ARG A 252 4.43 9.34 27.27
N SER A 253 5.17 10.43 27.52
CA SER A 253 5.08 11.17 28.78
C SER A 253 3.85 12.08 28.92
N GLN A 254 3.11 12.34 27.82
CA GLN A 254 1.93 13.21 27.82
C GLN A 254 0.57 12.49 27.73
N THR A 255 0.51 11.20 27.37
CA THR A 255 -0.77 10.48 27.25
C THR A 255 -0.71 8.97 27.48
N LYS A 256 -1.84 8.36 27.89
CA LYS A 256 -2.06 6.91 27.90
C LYS A 256 -2.78 6.37 26.67
N MET A 257 -3.18 7.24 25.74
CA MET A 257 -3.75 6.82 24.44
C MET A 257 -2.74 5.96 23.65
N LYS A 258 -3.26 5.10 22.78
CA LYS A 258 -2.46 4.35 21.81
C LYS A 258 -1.71 5.32 20.88
N ILE A 259 -0.40 5.17 20.68
CA ILE A 259 0.36 6.04 19.77
C ILE A 259 0.49 5.34 18.42
N VAL A 260 0.01 5.99 17.36
CA VAL A 260 0.07 5.48 15.98
C VAL A 260 0.80 6.49 15.10
N LEU A 261 1.76 6.02 14.28
CA LEU A 261 2.51 6.91 13.38
C LEU A 261 1.98 6.85 11.95
N LYS A 262 1.49 7.98 11.43
CA LYS A 262 1.01 8.12 10.05
C LYS A 262 2.01 8.85 9.17
N GLY A 263 2.38 8.20 8.07
CA GLY A 263 3.37 8.71 7.12
C GLY A 263 4.55 7.77 6.88
N ILE A 264 4.48 6.53 7.36
CA ILE A 264 5.54 5.53 7.15
C ILE A 264 5.50 5.07 5.68
N MET A 265 6.66 5.06 5.03
CA MET A 265 6.82 4.73 3.60
C MET A 265 8.05 3.86 3.32
N THR A 266 8.72 3.35 4.35
CA THR A 266 9.97 2.56 4.28
C THR A 266 9.99 1.47 5.34
N ALA A 267 10.67 0.36 5.07
CA ALA A 267 10.96 -0.67 6.05
C ALA A 267 11.75 -0.15 7.27
N GLU A 268 12.71 0.75 7.07
CA GLU A 268 13.59 1.26 8.14
C GLU A 268 12.83 2.10 9.17
N ASP A 269 11.90 2.96 8.75
CA ASP A 269 11.09 3.75 9.68
C ASP A 269 9.97 2.92 10.32
N ALA A 270 9.56 1.81 9.69
CA ALA A 270 8.70 0.82 10.32
C ALA A 270 9.42 0.02 11.43
N LEU A 271 10.72 -0.26 11.27
CA LEU A 271 11.56 -0.85 12.32
C LEU A 271 11.76 0.12 13.49
N LYS A 272 12.11 1.38 13.23
CA LYS A 272 12.23 2.42 14.28
C LYS A 272 10.93 2.63 15.05
N ALA A 273 9.77 2.49 14.41
CA ALA A 273 8.47 2.55 15.09
C ALA A 273 8.32 1.43 16.14
N ILE A 274 8.84 0.23 15.86
CA ILE A 274 8.82 -0.91 16.81
C ILE A 274 9.86 -0.72 17.90
N GLU A 275 11.06 -0.23 17.57
CA GLU A 275 12.12 0.10 18.55
C GLU A 275 11.67 1.19 19.53
N ALA A 276 11.02 2.24 19.03
CA ALA A 276 10.39 3.31 19.82
C ALA A 276 9.06 2.89 20.50
N GLN A 277 8.68 1.61 20.39
CA GLN A 277 7.52 1.00 21.03
C GLN A 277 6.20 1.77 20.78
N VAL A 278 5.92 2.20 19.55
CA VAL A 278 4.59 2.74 19.19
C VAL A 278 3.56 1.59 19.12
N ASP A 279 2.28 1.90 19.28
CA ASP A 279 1.23 0.87 19.26
C ASP A 279 0.84 0.41 17.86
N GLY A 280 1.11 1.19 16.81
CA GLY A 280 0.82 0.84 15.41
C GLY A 280 1.35 1.86 14.40
N ILE A 281 1.27 1.55 13.12
CA ILE A 281 1.67 2.45 12.02
C ILE A 281 0.58 2.59 10.96
N VAL A 282 0.58 3.72 10.24
CA VAL A 282 -0.19 3.92 9.00
C VAL A 282 0.78 4.12 7.83
N VAL A 283 0.80 3.16 6.91
CA VAL A 283 1.49 3.28 5.62
C VAL A 283 0.77 4.33 4.78
N SER A 284 1.45 5.44 4.47
CA SER A 284 0.79 6.62 3.87
C SER A 284 1.76 7.61 3.22
N ASN A 285 1.47 8.02 1.98
CA ASN A 285 2.05 9.20 1.32
C ASN A 285 1.08 10.41 1.34
N HIS A 286 0.20 10.47 2.34
CA HIS A 286 -0.86 11.47 2.50
C HIS A 286 -1.86 11.53 1.31
N GLY A 287 -1.97 10.46 0.52
CA GLY A 287 -2.75 10.44 -0.72
C GLY A 287 -2.08 11.17 -1.91
N GLY A 288 -0.75 11.32 -1.88
CA GLY A 288 0.03 12.06 -2.88
C GLY A 288 -0.10 13.57 -2.73
N ARG A 289 -0.22 14.08 -1.50
CA ARG A 289 -0.52 15.48 -1.17
C ARG A 289 0.61 16.20 -0.42
N GLN A 290 1.76 15.55 -0.30
CA GLN A 290 2.93 15.98 0.48
C GLN A 290 4.19 16.05 -0.39
N LEU A 291 5.01 15.00 -0.44
CA LEU A 291 6.10 14.87 -1.42
C LEU A 291 5.57 14.13 -2.65
N ASP A 292 5.72 14.70 -3.84
CA ASP A 292 5.38 14.04 -5.11
C ASP A 292 6.61 13.34 -5.71
N GLY A 293 6.40 12.34 -6.57
CA GLY A 293 7.47 11.50 -7.11
C GLY A 293 7.91 10.34 -6.20
N VAL A 294 7.27 10.15 -5.04
CA VAL A 294 7.43 8.95 -4.20
C VAL A 294 6.55 7.79 -4.70
N PRO A 295 6.87 6.53 -4.34
CA PRO A 295 6.02 5.38 -4.64
C PRO A 295 4.59 5.53 -4.12
N ALA A 296 3.65 4.80 -4.73
CA ALA A 296 2.36 4.57 -4.14
C ALA A 296 2.49 3.70 -2.88
N THR A 297 1.59 3.90 -1.92
CA THR A 297 1.61 3.21 -0.62
C THR A 297 1.52 1.69 -0.76
N LEU A 298 0.84 1.20 -1.80
CA LEU A 298 0.73 -0.24 -2.08
C LEU A 298 2.04 -0.89 -2.53
N GLU A 299 2.99 -0.09 -3.06
CA GLU A 299 4.29 -0.58 -3.55
C GLU A 299 5.25 -0.85 -2.39
N VAL A 300 5.14 -0.07 -1.30
CA VAL A 300 5.98 -0.18 -0.09
C VAL A 300 5.33 -0.99 1.04
N LEU A 301 4.02 -1.25 0.98
CA LEU A 301 3.33 -2.11 1.95
C LEU A 301 3.95 -3.51 2.14
N PRO A 302 4.49 -4.20 1.10
CA PRO A 302 5.09 -5.53 1.28
C PRO A 302 6.35 -5.49 2.15
N GLU A 303 7.31 -4.61 1.86
CA GLU A 303 8.55 -4.48 2.64
C GLU A 303 8.28 -4.04 4.09
N ILE A 304 7.32 -3.14 4.29
CA ILE A 304 6.89 -2.70 5.62
C ILE A 304 6.25 -3.87 6.39
N SER A 305 5.44 -4.70 5.74
CA SER A 305 4.85 -5.88 6.38
C SER A 305 5.89 -6.93 6.75
N ASP A 306 6.87 -7.16 5.87
CA ASP A 306 7.94 -8.15 6.07
C ASP A 306 8.96 -7.68 7.14
N ALA A 307 9.14 -6.37 7.30
CA ALA A 307 9.90 -5.76 8.38
C ALA A 307 9.14 -5.76 9.72
N VAL A 308 7.84 -5.44 9.72
CA VAL A 308 7.02 -5.36 10.94
C VAL A 308 6.73 -6.75 11.53
N GLN A 309 6.53 -7.77 10.69
CA GLN A 309 6.28 -9.16 11.09
C GLN A 309 5.10 -9.30 12.06
N ARG A 310 4.05 -8.50 11.85
CA ARG A 310 2.83 -8.42 12.67
C ARG A 310 3.06 -8.08 14.16
N ARG A 311 4.23 -7.55 14.52
CA ARG A 311 4.57 -7.15 15.91
C ARG A 311 3.71 -5.99 16.43
N ILE A 312 3.25 -5.12 15.52
CA ILE A 312 2.26 -4.06 15.75
C ILE A 312 1.27 -4.06 14.55
N PRO A 313 0.03 -3.56 14.70
CA PRO A 313 -0.91 -3.48 13.59
C PRO A 313 -0.43 -2.51 12.50
N ILE A 314 -0.60 -2.94 11.25
CA ILE A 314 -0.28 -2.14 10.07
C ILE A 314 -1.59 -1.62 9.50
N ILE A 315 -1.83 -0.33 9.64
CA ILE A 315 -2.92 0.37 8.98
C ILE A 315 -2.41 0.94 7.64
N PHE A 316 -3.28 1.11 6.65
CA PHE A 316 -2.90 1.53 5.29
C PHE A 316 -3.84 2.62 4.75
N ASP A 317 -3.31 3.63 4.05
CA ASP A 317 -4.13 4.52 3.21
C ASP A 317 -3.54 4.77 1.82
N GLY A 318 -4.34 5.40 0.94
CA GLY A 318 -3.94 5.79 -0.42
C GLY A 318 -4.71 5.04 -1.50
N GLY A 319 -5.24 5.77 -2.49
CA GLY A 319 -5.73 5.23 -3.77
C GLY A 319 -7.01 4.38 -3.78
N ILE A 320 -7.46 3.82 -2.65
CA ILE A 320 -8.62 2.91 -2.58
C ILE A 320 -9.88 3.50 -3.25
N GLY A 321 -10.32 2.88 -4.35
CA GLY A 321 -11.52 3.25 -5.10
C GLY A 321 -12.57 2.13 -5.20
N ARG A 322 -12.19 0.87 -4.94
CA ARG A 322 -13.02 -0.34 -4.94
C ARG A 322 -12.54 -1.31 -3.88
N SER A 323 -13.34 -2.30 -3.48
CA SER A 323 -12.87 -3.27 -2.48
C SER A 323 -11.95 -4.37 -3.00
N SER A 324 -11.76 -4.48 -4.31
CA SER A 324 -10.60 -5.18 -4.89
C SER A 324 -9.28 -4.61 -4.37
N ASP A 325 -9.26 -3.33 -4.01
CA ASP A 325 -8.09 -2.56 -3.65
C ASP A 325 -7.77 -2.80 -2.16
N VAL A 326 -8.83 -2.83 -1.33
CA VAL A 326 -8.80 -3.29 0.07
C VAL A 326 -8.32 -4.75 0.15
N PHE A 327 -8.88 -5.65 -0.66
CA PHE A 327 -8.45 -7.05 -0.70
C PHE A 327 -6.96 -7.19 -1.05
N LYS A 328 -6.46 -6.38 -2.00
CA LYS A 328 -5.02 -6.36 -2.36
C LYS A 328 -4.15 -5.87 -1.20
N ALA A 329 -4.54 -4.80 -0.52
CA ALA A 329 -3.79 -4.30 0.64
C ALA A 329 -3.77 -5.33 1.80
N LEU A 330 -4.90 -5.98 2.09
CA LEU A 330 -4.98 -7.07 3.08
C LEU A 330 -4.07 -8.23 2.70
N ALA A 331 -4.10 -8.66 1.44
CA ALA A 331 -3.25 -9.74 0.93
C ALA A 331 -1.75 -9.42 0.98
N LEU A 332 -1.35 -8.14 0.86
CA LEU A 332 0.05 -7.70 0.99
C LEU A 332 0.50 -7.57 2.45
N GLY A 333 -0.42 -7.29 3.39
CA GLY A 333 -0.20 -7.46 4.83
C GLY A 333 -0.68 -6.33 5.75
N THR A 334 -1.63 -5.49 5.33
CA THR A 334 -2.31 -4.55 6.27
C THR A 334 -3.40 -5.27 7.09
N ASP A 335 -3.69 -4.75 8.27
CA ASP A 335 -4.78 -5.20 9.16
C ASP A 335 -6.06 -4.34 9.04
N LEU A 336 -5.94 -3.09 8.60
CA LEU A 336 -7.02 -2.10 8.46
C LEU A 336 -6.71 -1.08 7.34
N CYS A 337 -7.65 -0.87 6.42
CA CYS A 337 -7.57 0.19 5.41
C CYS A 337 -8.28 1.47 5.86
N LEU A 338 -7.76 2.65 5.50
CA LEU A 338 -8.41 3.95 5.70
C LEU A 338 -8.84 4.58 4.38
N ILE A 339 -10.08 5.06 4.30
CA ILE A 339 -10.60 5.84 3.17
C ILE A 339 -10.66 7.33 3.50
N GLY A 340 -10.02 8.16 2.66
CA GLY A 340 -10.03 9.63 2.76
C GLY A 340 -11.01 10.25 1.77
N ARG A 341 -10.53 10.53 0.54
CA ARG A 341 -11.33 11.14 -0.54
C ARG A 341 -12.67 10.42 -0.76
N SER A 342 -12.68 9.09 -0.80
CA SER A 342 -13.90 8.30 -1.01
C SER A 342 -14.98 8.56 0.05
N ALA A 343 -14.62 8.75 1.32
CA ALA A 343 -15.56 9.12 2.37
C ALA A 343 -16.00 10.59 2.27
N LEU A 344 -15.10 11.51 1.87
CA LEU A 344 -15.45 12.92 1.59
C LEU A 344 -16.45 13.04 0.42
N TRP A 345 -16.38 12.14 -0.57
CA TRP A 345 -17.37 12.09 -1.65
C TRP A 345 -18.73 11.61 -1.15
N GLY A 346 -18.76 10.62 -0.26
CA GLY A 346 -19.99 10.19 0.43
C GLY A 346 -20.62 11.34 1.23
N LEU A 347 -19.82 12.04 2.02
CA LEU A 347 -20.24 13.20 2.81
C LEU A 347 -20.82 14.32 1.92
N ALA A 348 -20.17 14.61 0.78
CA ALA A 348 -20.68 15.57 -0.20
C ALA A 348 -21.91 15.04 -0.98
N TYR A 349 -22.09 13.72 -1.08
CA TYR A 349 -23.24 13.09 -1.73
C TYR A 349 -24.52 13.27 -0.90
N ASP A 350 -24.57 12.79 0.35
CA ASP A 350 -25.79 12.87 1.18
C ASP A 350 -25.49 12.85 2.70
N GLY A 351 -24.48 13.61 3.14
CA GLY A 351 -24.14 13.71 4.56
C GLY A 351 -23.77 12.35 5.17
N GLN A 352 -24.35 12.03 6.32
CA GLN A 352 -24.17 10.71 6.98
C GLN A 352 -24.56 9.56 6.04
N ASN A 353 -25.77 9.60 5.46
CA ASN A 353 -26.29 8.56 4.56
C ASN A 353 -25.33 8.26 3.41
N GLY A 354 -24.67 9.29 2.88
CA GLY A 354 -23.75 9.15 1.76
C GLY A 354 -22.39 8.55 2.17
N VAL A 355 -21.93 8.75 3.40
CA VAL A 355 -20.76 8.05 3.96
C VAL A 355 -21.10 6.59 4.24
N GLU A 356 -22.29 6.31 4.79
CA GLU A 356 -22.81 4.95 4.98
C GLU A 356 -22.94 4.22 3.63
N ALA A 357 -23.47 4.89 2.58
CA ALA A 357 -23.55 4.32 1.24
C ALA A 357 -22.17 3.98 0.66
N VAL A 358 -21.16 4.83 0.86
CA VAL A 358 -19.76 4.54 0.46
C VAL A 358 -19.21 3.32 1.18
N LEU A 359 -19.42 3.21 2.49
CA LEU A 359 -18.95 2.08 3.29
C LEU A 359 -19.70 0.79 2.93
N HIS A 360 -21.03 0.82 2.73
CA HIS A 360 -21.84 -0.33 2.27
C HIS A 360 -21.51 -0.76 0.83
N ILE A 361 -21.16 0.16 -0.07
CA ILE A 361 -20.60 -0.22 -1.38
C ILE A 361 -19.36 -1.06 -1.16
N LEU A 362 -18.42 -0.58 -0.34
CA LEU A 362 -17.15 -1.27 -0.10
C LEU A 362 -17.32 -2.59 0.66
N GLU A 363 -18.18 -2.67 1.67
CA GLU A 363 -18.56 -3.90 2.39
C GLU A 363 -19.03 -5.00 1.41
N ARG A 364 -20.05 -4.70 0.60
CA ARG A 364 -20.65 -5.64 -0.37
C ARG A 364 -19.67 -6.01 -1.48
N GLU A 365 -18.82 -5.08 -1.92
CA GLU A 365 -17.74 -5.38 -2.87
C GLU A 365 -16.67 -6.27 -2.23
N LEU A 366 -16.31 -6.08 -0.96
CA LEU A 366 -15.29 -6.87 -0.28
C LEU A 366 -15.77 -8.29 -0.06
N SER A 367 -16.97 -8.46 0.49
CA SER A 367 -17.58 -9.77 0.74
C SER A 367 -17.70 -10.59 -0.56
N ARG A 368 -18.16 -9.95 -1.65
CA ARG A 368 -18.19 -10.56 -2.99
C ARG A 368 -16.80 -10.90 -3.52
N THR A 369 -15.80 -10.05 -3.28
CA THR A 369 -14.40 -10.29 -3.69
C THR A 369 -13.80 -11.48 -2.94
N MET A 370 -14.04 -11.58 -1.63
CA MET A 370 -13.60 -12.71 -0.79
C MET A 370 -14.23 -14.03 -1.24
N ALA A 371 -15.54 -14.06 -1.48
CA ALA A 371 -16.25 -15.23 -1.99
C ALA A 371 -15.69 -15.70 -3.35
N LEU A 372 -15.45 -14.78 -4.29
CA LEU A 372 -14.87 -15.10 -5.60
C LEU A 372 -13.38 -15.46 -5.53
N ALA A 373 -12.64 -14.94 -4.55
CA ALA A 373 -11.26 -15.32 -4.29
C ALA A 373 -11.13 -16.69 -3.60
N GLY A 374 -12.19 -17.18 -2.95
CA GLY A 374 -12.16 -18.39 -2.13
C GLY A 374 -11.59 -18.17 -0.72
N ALA A 375 -11.77 -16.97 -0.17
CA ALA A 375 -11.50 -16.61 1.21
C ALA A 375 -12.84 -16.54 1.97
N ALA A 376 -12.96 -17.19 3.13
CA ALA A 376 -14.16 -17.12 3.96
C ALA A 376 -14.06 -16.03 5.03
N THR A 377 -12.85 -15.77 5.51
CA THR A 377 -12.52 -14.77 6.53
C THR A 377 -11.42 -13.85 6.04
N VAL A 378 -11.26 -12.67 6.65
CA VAL A 378 -10.12 -11.76 6.38
C VAL A 378 -8.77 -12.48 6.57
N LYS A 379 -8.70 -13.47 7.47
CA LYS A 379 -7.49 -14.25 7.78
C LYS A 379 -7.09 -15.25 6.70
N ASP A 380 -7.99 -15.59 5.77
CA ASP A 380 -7.67 -16.45 4.62
C ASP A 380 -6.95 -15.67 3.49
N ILE A 381 -7.09 -14.34 3.49
CA ILE A 381 -6.53 -13.44 2.47
C ILE A 381 -5.00 -13.41 2.61
N SER A 382 -4.28 -13.65 1.51
CA SER A 382 -2.82 -13.76 1.53
C SER A 382 -2.20 -13.45 0.17
N ARG A 383 -0.89 -13.15 0.13
CA ARG A 383 -0.11 -12.91 -1.11
C ARG A 383 -0.27 -14.02 -2.15
N SER A 384 -0.59 -15.25 -1.74
CA SER A 384 -0.87 -16.37 -2.65
C SER A 384 -2.10 -16.17 -3.55
N MET A 385 -3.06 -15.34 -3.12
CA MET A 385 -4.26 -14.93 -3.86
C MET A 385 -4.01 -13.74 -4.79
N LEU A 386 -2.76 -13.25 -4.87
CA LEU A 386 -2.34 -12.23 -5.83
C LEU A 386 -1.40 -12.81 -6.89
N GLY A 387 -1.42 -12.21 -8.08
CA GLY A 387 -0.44 -12.43 -9.13
C GLY A 387 -0.01 -11.09 -9.75
N PRO A 388 1.14 -11.05 -10.43
CA PRO A 388 1.47 -9.95 -11.31
C PRO A 388 0.43 -9.88 -12.43
N THR A 389 0.09 -8.68 -12.89
CA THR A 389 -0.77 -8.55 -14.08
C THR A 389 -0.11 -9.26 -15.25
N PRO A 390 -0.84 -10.16 -15.95
CA PRO A 390 -0.27 -10.88 -17.06
C PRO A 390 -0.03 -9.90 -18.22
N ALA A 391 1.22 -9.47 -18.36
CA ALA A 391 1.78 -9.27 -19.68
C ALA A 391 1.61 -10.60 -20.41
N ILE A 392 0.59 -10.70 -21.28
CA ILE A 392 0.28 -11.92 -22.01
C ILE A 392 1.44 -12.17 -22.96
N LEU A 393 2.35 -13.02 -22.52
CA LEU A 393 3.45 -13.60 -23.28
C LEU A 393 4.14 -12.56 -24.18
N SER A 394 5.07 -11.80 -23.61
CA SER A 394 6.20 -11.28 -24.39
C SER A 394 7.14 -12.44 -24.79
N THR A 395 6.57 -13.53 -25.30
CA THR A 395 7.25 -14.46 -26.18
C THR A 395 7.61 -13.68 -27.42
N SER A 396 8.78 -13.06 -27.37
CA SER A 396 9.70 -13.17 -28.48
C SER A 396 9.81 -14.65 -28.84
N VAL A 397 8.92 -15.11 -29.72
CA VAL A 397 9.25 -16.20 -30.63
C VAL A 397 10.43 -15.67 -31.42
N THR A 398 11.62 -16.00 -30.94
CA THR A 398 12.82 -15.87 -31.74
C THR A 398 12.65 -16.88 -32.86
N GLU A 399 12.19 -16.38 -34.01
CA GLU A 399 12.28 -17.13 -35.26
C GLU A 399 13.75 -17.42 -35.50
N THR A 400 14.17 -18.60 -35.05
CA THR A 400 15.46 -19.17 -35.40
C THR A 400 15.36 -19.54 -36.86
N GLU A 401 15.88 -18.67 -37.74
CA GLU A 401 16.02 -18.88 -39.18
C GLU A 401 16.82 -20.16 -39.46
N THR A 402 16.14 -21.29 -39.38
CA THR A 402 16.65 -22.60 -39.75
C THR A 402 16.59 -22.67 -41.27
N LYS A 403 17.66 -22.17 -41.91
CA LYS A 403 17.81 -22.08 -43.36
C LYS A 403 17.58 -23.42 -44.05
N GLY A 404 16.37 -23.60 -44.54
CA GLY A 404 16.02 -24.51 -45.63
C GLY A 404 15.85 -25.97 -45.25
N THR A 405 14.59 -26.38 -45.09
CA THR A 405 14.09 -27.59 -45.75
C THR A 405 12.67 -27.29 -46.26
N LYS A 406 12.36 -27.65 -47.50
CA LYS A 406 11.04 -27.41 -48.09
C LYS A 406 10.04 -28.45 -47.61
N THR A 407 9.00 -28.02 -46.91
CA THR A 407 7.81 -28.84 -46.65
C THR A 407 6.61 -28.23 -47.37
N THR A 408 6.22 -28.81 -48.50
CA THR A 408 5.03 -28.39 -49.25
C THR A 408 3.76 -28.81 -48.52
N PHE A 409 3.04 -27.85 -47.92
CA PHE A 409 1.64 -28.04 -47.54
C PHE A 409 0.73 -27.81 -48.76
N ALA A 410 -0.23 -28.71 -48.96
CA ALA A 410 -1.20 -28.59 -50.03
C ALA A 410 -2.26 -27.53 -49.68
N THR A 411 -2.40 -26.51 -50.53
CA THR A 411 -3.41 -25.46 -50.39
C THR A 411 -4.77 -25.96 -50.85
N LEU A 412 -5.66 -26.29 -49.91
CA LEU A 412 -7.09 -26.42 -50.20
C LEU A 412 -7.70 -25.03 -50.37
N SER A 413 -7.99 -24.67 -51.61
CA SER A 413 -8.64 -23.42 -52.01
C SER A 413 -10.15 -23.64 -52.15
N THR A 414 -10.95 -22.86 -51.43
CA THR A 414 -12.36 -22.60 -51.75
C THR A 414 -12.64 -21.10 -51.64
N ALA A 415 -12.72 -20.42 -52.77
CA ALA A 415 -13.53 -19.21 -52.90
C ALA A 415 -15.02 -19.64 -52.92
N ASP A 416 -16.04 -18.83 -52.64
CA ASP A 416 -16.28 -17.51 -53.23
C ASP A 416 -17.43 -16.72 -52.55
N THR A 417 -17.43 -15.41 -52.80
CA THR A 417 -18.57 -14.45 -52.89
C THR A 417 -19.75 -14.37 -51.87
N VAL A 418 -19.88 -13.16 -51.30
CA VAL A 418 -21.06 -12.26 -51.34
C VAL A 418 -22.28 -12.46 -50.39
N SER A 419 -22.40 -11.42 -49.54
CA SER A 419 -23.48 -10.86 -48.71
C SER A 419 -25.00 -11.11 -48.97
N THR A 420 -25.76 -10.85 -47.89
CA THR A 420 -27.24 -10.64 -47.78
C THR A 420 -28.10 -11.91 -47.86
N SER A 421 -29.27 -12.02 -47.20
CA SER A 421 -30.05 -11.05 -46.40
C SER A 421 -30.62 -11.66 -45.10
N THR A 422 -31.39 -10.88 -44.34
CA THR A 422 -32.23 -11.32 -43.22
C THR A 422 -33.34 -12.30 -43.65
N GLU A 423 -33.60 -13.34 -42.84
CA GLU A 423 -34.88 -13.53 -42.13
C GLU A 423 -34.77 -14.64 -41.07
N ALA A 424 -35.89 -15.07 -40.45
CA ALA A 424 -35.89 -15.74 -39.14
C ALA A 424 -36.67 -17.08 -39.07
N ALA A 425 -36.51 -17.74 -37.92
CA ALA A 425 -37.36 -18.77 -37.31
C ALA A 425 -37.26 -20.25 -37.76
N THR A 426 -37.16 -21.13 -36.74
CA THR A 426 -37.73 -22.50 -36.63
C THR A 426 -37.33 -23.61 -37.63
N SER A 427 -37.21 -24.90 -37.26
CA SER A 427 -37.11 -25.56 -35.95
C SER A 427 -36.82 -27.06 -36.10
N THR A 428 -35.95 -27.61 -35.24
CA THR A 428 -35.93 -29.01 -34.69
C THR A 428 -35.88 -30.26 -35.62
N ALA A 429 -35.17 -31.28 -35.11
CA ALA A 429 -35.24 -32.72 -35.47
C ALA A 429 -34.52 -33.15 -36.78
N ASP A 430 -33.87 -34.32 -36.89
CA ASP A 430 -33.57 -35.35 -35.87
C ASP A 430 -32.35 -36.27 -36.21
N ALA A 431 -31.97 -37.11 -35.24
CA ALA A 431 -31.50 -38.50 -35.35
C ALA A 431 -30.16 -38.91 -36.05
N THR A 432 -29.15 -39.27 -35.22
CA THR A 432 -28.32 -40.52 -35.26
C THR A 432 -27.39 -40.83 -36.48
N THR A 433 -26.32 -41.68 -36.45
CA THR A 433 -25.88 -42.77 -35.54
C THR A 433 -24.36 -43.10 -35.66
N THR A 434 -23.69 -43.51 -34.55
CA THR A 434 -22.56 -44.48 -34.36
C THR A 434 -21.33 -44.68 -35.30
N THR A 435 -20.14 -44.75 -34.64
CA THR A 435 -18.92 -45.61 -34.90
C THR A 435 -18.08 -45.39 -36.20
N THR A 436 -16.76 -45.68 -36.28
CA THR A 436 -15.94 -46.75 -35.63
C THR A 436 -14.44 -46.36 -35.51
N GLU A 437 -13.63 -47.16 -34.80
CA GLU A 437 -12.16 -47.00 -34.61
C GLU A 437 -11.28 -47.66 -35.71
N ALA A 438 -9.99 -47.29 -35.78
CA ALA A 438 -8.91 -48.13 -36.35
C ALA A 438 -7.50 -47.74 -35.84
N MET A 439 -6.59 -48.71 -35.71
CA MET A 439 -5.15 -48.54 -35.33
C MET A 439 -4.20 -48.77 -36.53
N ILE A 440 -2.94 -48.28 -36.45
CA ILE A 440 -1.65 -48.90 -36.89
C ILE A 440 -0.47 -47.91 -36.68
N THR A 441 0.82 -48.28 -36.76
CA THR A 441 1.65 -49.03 -35.77
C THR A 441 3.04 -49.36 -36.36
N THR A 442 4.14 -48.84 -35.76
CA THR A 442 5.57 -49.12 -36.07
C THR A 442 6.10 -48.65 -37.47
N THR A 443 7.41 -48.55 -37.78
CA THR A 443 8.62 -49.30 -37.31
C THR A 443 9.97 -48.49 -37.38
N LYS A 444 11.09 -49.11 -36.94
CA LYS A 444 12.47 -48.58 -36.71
C LYS A 444 13.43 -48.47 -37.93
N ALA A 445 14.40 -47.53 -37.87
CA ALA A 445 15.86 -47.62 -38.20
C ALA A 445 16.55 -46.29 -37.74
N ALA A 446 17.81 -46.11 -37.27
CA ALA A 446 19.16 -46.69 -37.52
C ALA A 446 19.84 -46.18 -38.81
N THR A 447 21.12 -45.73 -38.89
CA THR A 447 22.31 -45.49 -37.98
C THR A 447 23.40 -44.75 -38.82
N SER A 448 24.53 -44.13 -38.39
CA SER A 448 25.19 -43.72 -37.11
C SER A 448 26.43 -42.83 -37.42
N THR A 449 27.22 -42.39 -36.38
CA THR A 449 28.64 -41.89 -36.45
C THR A 449 28.91 -40.57 -37.22
N ASP A 450 30.00 -39.79 -37.02
CA ASP A 450 31.24 -39.97 -36.23
C ASP A 450 31.78 -38.62 -35.64
N ALA A 451 32.93 -38.60 -34.95
CA ALA A 451 33.48 -37.44 -34.22
C ALA A 451 34.94 -37.07 -34.57
N THR A 452 35.40 -35.86 -34.18
CA THR A 452 36.84 -35.55 -33.97
C THR A 452 37.07 -34.26 -33.15
N THR A 453 38.23 -34.15 -32.50
CA THR A 453 38.63 -33.05 -31.59
C THR A 453 40.08 -32.59 -31.84
N THR A 454 40.42 -31.35 -31.48
CA THR A 454 41.81 -30.94 -31.14
C THR A 454 41.83 -29.62 -30.33
N ALA A 455 42.99 -29.21 -29.81
CA ALA A 455 43.08 -28.37 -28.60
C ALA A 455 44.06 -27.16 -28.65
N ILE A 456 44.23 -26.55 -27.48
CA ILE A 456 44.87 -25.25 -27.15
C ILE A 456 46.42 -25.32 -27.15
N PRO A 457 47.12 -24.18 -27.29
CA PRO A 457 48.30 -23.92 -26.45
C PRO A 457 48.29 -22.53 -25.76
N THR A 458 49.06 -22.41 -24.67
CA THR A 458 49.20 -21.23 -23.80
C THR A 458 50.60 -20.62 -23.84
N THR A 459 50.74 -19.34 -23.44
CA THR A 459 52.00 -18.74 -22.93
C THR A 459 51.68 -17.53 -22.04
N THR A 460 52.54 -17.25 -21.06
CA THR A 460 52.38 -16.16 -20.08
C THR A 460 53.70 -15.38 -19.91
N ALA A 461 53.59 -14.07 -19.65
CA ALA A 461 54.65 -13.22 -19.11
C ALA A 461 54.00 -12.11 -18.27
N VAL A 462 54.61 -11.72 -17.14
CA VAL A 462 54.01 -10.85 -16.12
C VAL A 462 54.92 -9.66 -15.81
N VAL A 463 54.32 -8.47 -15.66
CA VAL A 463 54.93 -7.26 -15.07
C VAL A 463 53.85 -6.54 -14.25
N GLU A 464 54.13 -6.25 -12.98
CA GLU A 464 53.23 -5.67 -11.97
C GLU A 464 54.06 -4.96 -10.87
N PRO A 465 53.46 -4.19 -9.93
CA PRO A 465 52.33 -3.25 -10.05
C PRO A 465 52.72 -1.87 -9.45
N PRO A 466 51.80 -0.89 -9.36
CA PRO A 466 51.16 -0.62 -8.05
C PRO A 466 49.72 -0.08 -8.13
N HIS A 467 48.76 -0.40 -7.24
CA HIS A 467 48.68 -1.42 -6.18
C HIS A 467 47.30 -2.11 -6.32
N THR A 468 47.24 -3.42 -6.09
CA THR A 468 46.07 -4.26 -6.40
C THR A 468 45.88 -5.40 -5.41
N ALA A 469 44.68 -5.51 -4.83
CA ALA A 469 44.20 -6.61 -3.96
C ALA A 469 44.98 -6.78 -2.62
N SER A 470 44.55 -7.62 -1.65
CA SER A 470 43.45 -8.60 -1.59
C SER A 470 42.89 -8.77 -0.16
N CYS A 471 41.66 -9.28 0.00
CA CYS A 471 41.20 -9.79 1.31
C CYS A 471 41.92 -11.10 1.66
N SER A 472 42.79 -11.09 2.68
CA SER A 472 43.51 -12.32 3.09
C SER A 472 44.02 -12.32 4.54
N GLU A 473 43.12 -12.30 5.53
CA GLU A 473 43.30 -13.00 6.83
C GLU A 473 42.03 -12.93 7.72
N LEU A 474 41.06 -13.83 7.51
CA LEU A 474 40.08 -14.21 8.54
C LEU A 474 39.41 -15.55 8.16
N SER A 475 39.97 -16.67 8.63
CA SER A 475 39.37 -17.99 8.46
C SER A 475 39.63 -18.90 9.66
N SER A 476 38.75 -18.83 10.65
CA SER A 476 38.51 -19.89 11.63
C SER A 476 37.03 -19.86 11.98
N PRO A 477 36.29 -20.98 11.89
CA PRO A 477 34.86 -20.97 12.10
C PRO A 477 34.54 -20.83 13.59
N TYR A 478 33.69 -19.85 13.94
CA TYR A 478 33.14 -19.75 15.29
C TYR A 478 31.91 -20.64 15.42
N ALA A 479 31.71 -21.20 16.61
CA ALA A 479 30.61 -22.10 16.91
C ALA A 479 29.51 -21.39 17.72
N ILE A 480 28.25 -21.54 17.30
CA ILE A 480 27.08 -21.16 18.10
C ILE A 480 26.22 -22.41 18.28
N ASN A 481 25.97 -22.82 19.53
CA ASN A 481 25.22 -24.01 19.93
C ASN A 481 25.67 -25.37 19.33
N GLY A 482 26.80 -25.40 18.62
CA GLY A 482 27.37 -26.60 17.98
C GLY A 482 27.64 -26.41 16.49
N ASP A 483 27.00 -25.43 15.84
CA ASP A 483 27.08 -25.19 14.40
C ASP A 483 28.20 -24.21 14.04
N TYR A 484 28.87 -24.45 12.91
CA TYR A 484 30.07 -23.72 12.45
C TYR A 484 29.76 -22.78 11.26
N TYR A 485 30.30 -21.56 11.29
CA TYR A 485 30.01 -20.50 10.30
C TYR A 485 31.29 -19.96 9.61
N THR A 486 31.17 -19.35 8.42
CA THR A 486 32.30 -18.77 7.65
C THR A 486 31.81 -17.61 6.77
N LEU A 487 32.67 -16.61 6.49
CA LEU A 487 32.33 -15.35 5.82
C LEU A 487 33.23 -15.08 4.59
N TYR A 488 32.73 -14.27 3.65
CA TYR A 488 33.42 -13.83 2.42
C TYR A 488 33.05 -12.36 2.09
N CYS A 489 33.87 -11.67 1.28
CA CYS A 489 33.70 -10.25 0.92
C CYS A 489 33.91 -10.01 -0.59
N SER A 490 33.31 -8.95 -1.14
CA SER A 490 33.41 -8.55 -2.56
C SER A 490 33.27 -7.02 -2.73
N SER A 491 33.58 -6.48 -3.92
CA SER A 491 33.55 -5.03 -4.18
C SER A 491 33.10 -4.65 -5.60
N SER A 492 32.66 -3.39 -5.74
CA SER A 492 32.30 -2.64 -6.96
C SER A 492 30.88 -2.80 -7.57
N ALA A 493 30.41 -1.67 -8.14
CA ALA A 493 29.31 -1.46 -9.11
C ALA A 493 27.81 -1.59 -8.69
N GLY A 494 27.16 -0.43 -8.50
CA GLY A 494 25.94 -0.04 -9.23
C GLY A 494 24.55 -0.58 -8.83
N TYR A 495 23.58 0.33 -8.61
CA TYR A 495 22.15 0.00 -8.45
C TYR A 495 21.43 -0.23 -9.79
N PHE A 496 20.61 -1.29 -9.89
CA PHE A 496 19.58 -1.52 -10.91
C PHE A 496 18.39 -2.29 -10.31
N PRO A 497 17.16 -2.25 -10.91
CA PRO A 497 15.93 -2.68 -10.24
C PRO A 497 15.75 -4.20 -10.19
N LEU A 498 14.98 -4.69 -9.21
CA LEU A 498 14.61 -6.10 -9.10
C LEU A 498 13.73 -6.56 -10.28
N ALA A 499 14.18 -7.60 -10.99
CA ALA A 499 13.34 -8.37 -11.89
C ALA A 499 12.65 -9.53 -11.13
N TYR A 500 11.37 -9.76 -11.40
CA TYR A 500 10.64 -10.91 -10.87
C TYR A 500 11.05 -12.21 -11.57
N PHE A 501 11.29 -13.27 -10.79
CA PHE A 501 11.36 -14.64 -11.30
C PHE A 501 10.16 -15.47 -10.85
N THR A 502 9.56 -16.21 -11.80
CA THR A 502 8.43 -17.11 -11.57
C THR A 502 8.88 -18.46 -10.99
N THR A 503 8.00 -19.12 -10.24
CA THR A 503 8.24 -20.46 -9.68
C THR A 503 8.30 -21.55 -10.77
N GLY A 504 9.47 -21.73 -11.37
CA GLY A 504 9.86 -22.98 -12.03
C GLY A 504 10.16 -24.07 -11.00
N SER A 505 10.06 -25.35 -11.38
CA SER A 505 10.35 -26.44 -10.45
C SER A 505 11.85 -26.64 -10.27
N PHE A 506 12.27 -26.94 -9.03
CA PHE A 506 13.66 -27.18 -8.61
C PHE A 506 14.46 -28.05 -9.59
N GLN A 507 13.82 -29.08 -10.15
CA GLN A 507 14.41 -30.00 -11.12
C GLN A 507 15.00 -29.30 -12.36
N GLN A 508 14.33 -28.26 -12.89
CA GLN A 508 14.80 -27.56 -14.10
C GLN A 508 16.13 -26.82 -13.87
N CYS A 509 16.43 -26.42 -12.63
CA CYS A 509 17.70 -25.78 -12.26
C CYS A 509 18.80 -26.82 -11.99
N VAL A 510 18.44 -28.01 -11.52
CA VAL A 510 19.37 -29.14 -11.30
C VAL A 510 19.83 -29.74 -12.64
N ASP A 511 18.93 -29.89 -13.60
CA ASP A 511 19.19 -30.56 -14.88
C ASP A 511 20.02 -29.69 -15.84
N SER A 512 20.06 -28.37 -15.67
CA SER A 512 20.71 -27.40 -16.57
C SER A 512 22.20 -27.14 -16.26
N ARG A 513 22.98 -28.17 -15.88
CA ARG A 513 24.43 -28.04 -15.59
C ARG A 513 25.31 -27.87 -16.84
N ALA A 514 25.16 -26.75 -17.56
CA ALA A 514 26.13 -26.32 -18.56
C ALA A 514 26.21 -24.78 -18.70
N THR A 515 27.32 -24.21 -18.23
CA THR A 515 27.87 -22.87 -18.52
C THR A 515 27.10 -21.60 -18.07
N ARG A 516 27.77 -20.85 -17.17
CA ARG A 516 27.74 -19.38 -16.92
C ARG A 516 26.64 -18.76 -16.02
N ALA A 517 27.14 -18.29 -14.87
CA ALA A 517 27.03 -16.93 -14.32
C ALA A 517 25.81 -16.51 -13.46
N ASP A 518 24.57 -16.89 -13.75
CA ASP A 518 23.40 -16.25 -13.10
C ASP A 518 22.89 -16.95 -11.81
N CYS A 519 23.78 -17.19 -10.85
CA CYS A 519 23.43 -17.79 -9.53
C CYS A 519 24.18 -17.11 -8.37
N GLY A 520 23.84 -15.86 -8.07
CA GLY A 520 24.37 -15.14 -6.91
C GLY A 520 23.62 -15.46 -5.61
N GLY A 521 24.33 -15.96 -4.59
CA GLY A 521 23.88 -15.94 -3.19
C GLY A 521 22.83 -16.99 -2.79
N VAL A 522 23.25 -18.23 -2.58
CA VAL A 522 22.44 -19.25 -1.88
C VAL A 522 23.27 -19.90 -0.76
N MET A 523 22.78 -19.80 0.48
CA MET A 523 23.26 -20.59 1.62
C MET A 523 22.46 -21.89 1.70
N PHE A 524 23.13 -23.01 1.94
CA PHE A 524 22.49 -24.32 2.10
C PHE A 524 22.69 -24.83 3.53
N GLN A 525 21.60 -25.10 4.24
CA GLN A 525 21.62 -25.98 5.41
C GLN A 525 21.53 -27.42 4.91
N GLN A 526 22.45 -28.28 5.36
CA GLN A 526 22.33 -29.72 5.17
C GLN A 526 21.66 -30.35 6.41
N ASP A 527 20.83 -31.36 6.17
CA ASP A 527 20.16 -32.20 7.18
C ASP A 527 19.25 -31.50 8.20
N VAL A 528 18.09 -30.97 7.77
CA VAL A 528 16.76 -31.60 8.05
C VAL A 528 15.57 -30.94 7.32
N GLY A 529 15.09 -31.57 6.24
CA GLY A 529 13.65 -31.68 5.91
C GLY A 529 12.80 -30.45 5.52
N THR A 530 13.16 -29.22 5.86
CA THR A 530 12.36 -28.01 5.57
C THR A 530 13.23 -26.85 5.09
N CYS A 531 12.65 -25.91 4.35
CA CYS A 531 13.36 -24.80 3.72
C CYS A 531 12.71 -23.46 4.09
N ASN A 532 13.46 -22.58 4.75
CA ASN A 532 13.09 -21.21 5.04
C ASN A 532 14.12 -20.26 4.40
N LEU A 533 13.64 -19.25 3.68
CA LEU A 533 14.47 -18.21 3.08
C LEU A 533 14.63 -17.03 4.05
N PHE A 534 15.87 -16.66 4.35
CA PHE A 534 16.22 -15.40 5.00
C PHE A 534 17.20 -14.64 4.11
N THR A 535 16.91 -13.36 3.88
CA THR A 535 17.78 -12.45 3.13
C THR A 535 17.87 -11.11 3.86
N SER A 536 19.01 -10.84 4.50
CA SER A 536 19.42 -9.50 4.89
C SER A 536 20.73 -9.18 4.17
N ALA A 537 20.75 -8.06 3.46
CA ALA A 537 21.94 -7.55 2.79
C ALA A 537 22.44 -6.31 3.52
N ASN A 538 23.72 -6.30 3.90
CA ASN A 538 24.62 -5.13 3.98
C ASN A 538 25.80 -5.42 4.93
N ALA A 539 26.98 -5.67 4.38
CA ALA A 539 28.27 -5.46 5.05
C ALA A 539 29.38 -5.33 4.01
N ILE A 540 30.24 -4.32 4.16
CA ILE A 540 31.52 -4.17 3.44
C ILE A 540 32.59 -3.97 4.52
N TYR A 541 33.76 -4.57 4.35
CA TYR A 541 34.87 -4.45 5.29
C TYR A 541 36.16 -4.02 4.57
N SER A 542 37.09 -3.41 5.30
CA SER A 542 38.40 -2.97 4.82
C SER A 542 39.51 -3.36 5.80
N GLY A 543 40.53 -4.06 5.31
CA GLY A 543 41.79 -4.28 6.01
C GLY A 543 42.69 -3.05 6.01
N ASP A 544 43.89 -3.06 6.60
CA ASP A 544 44.57 -4.10 7.40
C ASP A 544 45.54 -3.44 8.38
N ASN A 545 45.84 -4.09 9.52
CA ASN A 545 47.19 -4.25 10.12
C ASN A 545 47.11 -4.69 11.60
N GLY A 546 47.56 -5.93 11.87
CA GLY A 546 48.11 -6.35 13.17
C GLY A 546 47.13 -6.71 14.28
N TYR A 547 47.05 -7.99 14.62
CA TYR A 547 46.49 -8.47 15.89
C TYR A 547 47.54 -8.43 17.02
N ASP A 548 47.14 -7.96 18.20
CA ASP A 548 47.74 -8.32 19.48
C ASP A 548 46.62 -8.85 20.40
N VAL A 549 46.83 -9.99 21.03
CA VAL A 549 45.80 -10.74 21.77
C VAL A 549 46.22 -10.90 23.22
N ALA A 550 46.03 -9.84 24.01
CA ALA A 550 46.32 -9.83 25.44
C ALA A 550 45.27 -9.05 26.25
N LYS A 551 44.54 -9.78 27.11
CA LYS A 551 43.49 -9.33 28.07
C LYS A 551 42.15 -8.99 27.38
N MET A 552 41.03 -9.63 27.71
CA MET A 552 40.30 -9.70 29.00
C MET A 552 39.78 -8.34 29.50
N ASN A 553 38.51 -8.01 29.17
CA ASN A 553 37.40 -8.05 30.14
C ASN A 553 36.07 -7.54 29.52
N TYR A 554 34.96 -8.08 30.03
CA TYR A 554 33.54 -7.79 29.72
C TYR A 554 33.07 -8.16 28.31
#